data_AF-A0A951EU68-F1
#
_entry.id   AF-A0A951EU68-F1
#
_cell.length_a   1.000
_cell.length_b   1.000
_cell.length_c   1.000
_cell.angle_alpha   90.00
_cell.angle_beta   90.00
_cell.angle_gamma   90.00
#
_symmetry.space_group_name_H-M   'P 1'
#
loop_
_entity.id
_entity.type
_entity.pdbx_description
1 polymer ?
#
loop_
_entity_poly.entity_id
_entity_poly.type
_entity_poly.pdbx_seq_one_letter_code
_entity_poly.pdbx_strand_id
1 'polypeptide(L)'
;MPLTKLQSHVLRLLAAERSPDSYIAGGVAINREGPRFSGDIDIFQDTEQRLQSAAGNDEKILAAAGMKVSWKNIVTGKREAELEGLGDKMRLEWVHDSPFRFFPPQRDELFGYVLHPVDLATNKTSAAADRREPRDIVDLVT
;
A
#
# COMPACT_ATOMS: atom_id res chain seq x y z
N MET A 1 1.57 3.28 -14.64
CA MET A 1 1.41 1.82 -14.85
C MET A 1 -0.01 1.36 -14.67
N PRO A 2 -0.45 0.38 -15.46
CA PRO A 2 -1.74 -0.23 -15.20
C PRO A 2 -1.66 -0.97 -13.87
N LEU A 3 -2.64 -0.75 -13.01
CA LEU A 3 -2.92 -1.65 -11.90
C LEU A 3 -3.58 -2.90 -12.48
N THR A 4 -3.39 -4.05 -11.84
CA THR A 4 -4.20 -5.23 -12.22
C THR A 4 -5.67 -4.97 -11.91
N LYS A 5 -6.56 -5.79 -12.47
CA LYS A 5 -8.00 -5.72 -12.15
C LYS A 5 -8.24 -5.94 -10.67
N LEU A 6 -7.51 -6.88 -10.06
CA LEU A 6 -7.57 -7.17 -8.63
C LEU A 6 -7.10 -5.96 -7.80
N GLN A 7 -5.93 -5.40 -8.10
CA GLN A 7 -5.42 -4.22 -7.41
C GLN A 7 -6.38 -3.04 -7.48
N SER A 8 -6.90 -2.74 -8.68
CA SER A 8 -7.86 -1.64 -8.87
C SER A 8 -9.14 -1.86 -8.07
N HIS A 9 -9.63 -3.11 -8.01
CA HIS A 9 -10.83 -3.44 -7.26
C HIS A 9 -10.62 -3.33 -5.75
N VAL A 10 -9.51 -3.87 -5.24
CA VAL A 10 -9.11 -3.78 -3.82
C VAL A 10 -8.96 -2.33 -3.38
N LEU A 11 -8.23 -1.51 -4.15
CA LEU A 11 -8.04 -0.09 -3.83
C LEU A 11 -9.36 0.66 -3.73
N ARG A 12 -10.28 0.46 -4.68
CA ARG A 12 -11.61 1.11 -4.65
C ARG A 12 -12.44 0.69 -3.44
N LEU A 13 -12.39 -0.59 -3.06
CA LEU A 13 -13.12 -1.09 -1.89
C LEU A 13 -12.59 -0.48 -0.59
N LEU A 14 -11.28 -0.34 -0.48
CA LEU A 14 -10.63 0.15 0.74
C LEU A 14 -10.49 1.68 0.79
N ALA A 15 -10.71 2.39 -0.31
CA ALA A 15 -10.52 3.84 -0.40
C ALA A 15 -11.33 4.62 0.65
N ALA A 16 -12.55 4.20 0.96
CA ALA A 16 -13.40 4.85 1.96
C ALA A 16 -12.87 4.68 3.40
N GLU A 17 -12.07 3.65 3.64
CA GLU A 17 -11.43 3.36 4.93
C GLU A 17 -10.05 4.03 5.07
N ARG A 18 -9.65 4.85 4.10
CA ARG A 18 -8.40 5.62 4.14
C ARG A 18 -8.65 7.03 4.68
N SER A 19 -7.63 7.56 5.34
CA SER A 19 -7.64 8.84 6.05
C SER A 19 -6.22 9.42 6.06
N PRO A 20 -6.01 10.67 6.50
CA PRO A 20 -4.65 11.23 6.57
C PRO A 20 -3.66 10.42 7.41
N ASP A 21 -4.14 9.54 8.28
CA ASP A 21 -3.39 8.64 9.15
C ASP A 21 -3.50 7.14 8.75
N SER A 22 -4.09 6.87 7.58
CA SER A 22 -4.25 5.55 6.94
C SER A 22 -4.21 5.72 5.43
N TYR A 23 -3.05 5.55 4.79
CA TYR A 23 -2.81 5.97 3.41
C TYR A 23 -2.00 4.95 2.60
N ILE A 24 -2.14 5.02 1.28
CA ILE A 24 -1.38 4.18 0.34
C ILE A 24 -0.02 4.82 0.08
N ALA A 25 1.03 4.00 0.03
CA ALA A 25 2.35 4.43 -0.40
C ALA A 25 3.05 3.34 -1.21
N GLY A 26 4.38 3.40 -1.26
CA GLY A 26 5.19 2.36 -1.88
C GLY A 26 5.09 2.29 -3.40
N GLY A 27 5.35 1.09 -3.93
CA GLY A 27 5.55 0.88 -5.36
C GLY A 27 4.31 1.19 -6.21
N VAL A 28 3.11 0.90 -5.69
CA VAL A 28 1.83 1.21 -6.36
C VAL A 28 1.60 2.70 -6.51
N ALA A 29 1.89 3.47 -5.45
CA ALA A 29 1.71 4.91 -5.48
C ALA A 29 2.71 5.59 -6.42
N ILE A 30 4.00 5.23 -6.34
CA ILE A 30 5.06 5.85 -7.16
C ILE A 30 4.96 5.48 -8.63
N ASN A 31 4.61 4.23 -8.96
CA ASN A 31 4.54 3.76 -10.34
C ASN A 31 3.15 3.89 -10.97
N ARG A 32 2.18 4.58 -10.33
CA ARG A 32 0.82 4.71 -10.88
C ARG A 32 0.78 5.22 -12.32
N GLU A 33 1.77 6.02 -12.72
CA GLU A 33 1.99 6.50 -14.09
C GLU A 33 3.37 6.10 -14.67
N GLY A 34 4.19 5.38 -13.92
CA GLY A 34 5.55 4.95 -14.30
C GLY A 34 5.60 3.77 -15.30
N PRO A 35 6.72 3.03 -15.37
CA PRO A 35 6.95 1.96 -16.35
C PRO A 35 6.91 0.51 -15.81
N ARG A 36 6.75 0.25 -14.50
CA ARG A 36 6.67 -1.12 -13.94
C ARG A 36 5.49 -1.42 -13.00
N PHE A 37 4.95 -2.64 -13.06
CA PHE A 37 3.95 -3.08 -12.08
C PHE A 37 4.56 -3.20 -10.68
N SER A 38 3.77 -2.91 -9.65
CA SER A 38 4.06 -3.40 -8.28
C SER A 38 3.25 -4.66 -8.03
N GLY A 39 3.81 -5.61 -7.27
CA GLY A 39 3.12 -6.86 -6.90
C GLY A 39 2.32 -6.75 -5.59
N ASP A 40 2.52 -5.65 -4.87
CA ASP A 40 2.08 -5.37 -3.51
C ASP A 40 1.31 -4.05 -3.46
N ILE A 41 0.34 -3.94 -2.55
CA ILE A 41 -0.20 -2.65 -2.08
C ILE A 41 0.28 -2.46 -0.65
N ASP A 42 0.89 -1.30 -0.39
CA ASP A 42 1.38 -0.93 0.93
C ASP A 42 0.45 0.12 1.56
N ILE A 43 -0.13 -0.22 2.71
CA ILE A 43 -1.02 0.63 3.49
C ILE A 43 -0.31 1.04 4.77
N PHE A 44 -0.07 2.33 4.94
CA PHE A 44 0.65 2.87 6.07
C PHE A 44 -0.30 3.42 7.12
N GLN A 45 0.09 3.27 8.39
CA GLN A 45 -0.72 3.59 9.57
C GLN A 45 0.14 4.33 10.58
N ASP A 46 -0.36 5.46 11.10
CA ASP A 46 0.42 6.32 12.00
C ASP A 46 0.62 5.71 13.40
N THR A 47 -0.14 4.67 13.74
CA THR A 47 -0.03 3.99 15.04
C THR A 47 -0.25 2.49 14.93
N GLU A 48 0.36 1.74 15.85
CA GLU A 48 0.17 0.29 15.98
C GLU A 48 -1.30 -0.09 16.19
N GLN A 49 -2.02 0.66 17.03
CA GLN A 49 -3.44 0.39 17.29
C GLN A 49 -4.27 0.51 16.01
N ARG A 50 -3.98 1.54 15.21
CA ARG A 50 -4.66 1.75 13.93
C ARG A 50 -4.29 0.67 12.93
N LEU A 51 -3.04 0.23 12.88
CA LEU A 51 -2.64 -0.92 12.06
C LEU A 51 -3.47 -2.16 12.35
N GLN A 52 -3.70 -2.48 13.62
CA GLN A 52 -4.52 -3.63 14.00
C GLN A 52 -5.98 -3.45 13.58
N SER A 53 -6.56 -2.27 13.83
CA SER A 53 -7.95 -1.98 13.47
C SER A 53 -8.17 -1.93 11.95
N ALA A 54 -7.30 -1.25 11.21
CA ALA A 54 -7.38 -1.13 9.76
C ALA A 54 -7.25 -2.49 9.07
N ALA A 55 -6.23 -3.28 9.45
CA ALA A 55 -6.04 -4.62 8.89
C ALA A 55 -7.25 -5.54 9.13
N GLY A 56 -7.84 -5.50 10.33
CA GLY A 56 -9.02 -6.30 10.65
C GLY A 56 -10.31 -5.81 9.99
N ASN A 57 -10.47 -4.51 9.77
CA ASN A 57 -11.62 -3.96 9.04
C ASN A 57 -11.50 -4.23 7.54
N ASP A 58 -10.32 -4.02 6.97
CA ASP A 58 -10.03 -4.29 5.56
C ASP A 58 -10.29 -5.77 5.25
N GLU A 59 -9.83 -6.70 6.10
CA GLU A 59 -10.11 -8.13 5.94
C GLU A 59 -11.61 -8.43 5.82
N LYS A 60 -12.45 -7.82 6.66
CA LYS A 60 -13.91 -8.01 6.63
C LYS A 60 -14.52 -7.49 5.34
N ILE A 61 -14.09 -6.31 4.89
CA ILE A 61 -14.56 -5.70 3.63
C ILE A 61 -14.17 -6.59 2.45
N LEU A 62 -12.92 -7.08 2.43
CA LEU A 62 -12.41 -7.90 1.35
C LEU A 62 -13.11 -9.28 1.32
N ALA A 63 -13.31 -9.89 2.48
CA ALA A 63 -14.05 -11.15 2.60
C ALA A 63 -15.52 -10.99 2.17
N ALA A 64 -16.17 -9.89 2.54
CA ALA A 64 -17.54 -9.58 2.12
C ALA A 64 -17.66 -9.36 0.60
N ALA A 65 -16.60 -8.87 -0.04
CA ALA A 65 -16.50 -8.77 -1.50
C ALA A 65 -16.13 -10.10 -2.20
N GLY A 66 -16.07 -11.22 -1.46
CA GLY A 66 -15.83 -12.55 -1.99
C GLY A 66 -14.35 -12.88 -2.26
N MET A 67 -13.42 -12.07 -1.74
CA MET A 67 -11.99 -12.36 -1.84
C MET A 67 -11.54 -13.28 -0.71
N LYS A 68 -10.57 -14.13 -1.01
CA LYS A 68 -9.91 -14.98 -0.02
C LYS A 68 -8.70 -14.24 0.54
N VAL A 69 -8.72 -13.98 1.84
CA VAL A 69 -7.60 -13.39 2.58
C VAL A 69 -6.82 -14.49 3.28
N SER A 70 -5.52 -14.58 3.04
CA SER A 70 -4.62 -15.55 3.68
C SER A 70 -3.46 -14.82 4.36
N TRP A 71 -3.56 -14.65 5.68
CA TRP A 71 -2.50 -14.05 6.50
C TRP A 71 -1.19 -14.85 6.38
N LYS A 72 -0.08 -14.15 6.14
CA LYS A 72 1.25 -14.75 5.99
C LYS A 72 2.15 -14.40 7.17
N ASN A 73 2.36 -13.11 7.39
CA ASN A 73 3.27 -12.63 8.43
C ASN A 73 2.56 -11.58 9.28
N ILE A 74 2.56 -11.78 10.59
CA ILE A 74 2.00 -10.84 11.57
C ILE A 74 3.07 -10.66 12.64
N VAL A 75 3.69 -9.49 12.62
CA VAL A 75 4.70 -9.07 13.60
C VAL A 75 4.35 -7.68 14.11
N THR A 76 4.99 -7.25 15.19
CA THR A 76 4.83 -5.88 15.69
C THR A 76 5.16 -4.89 14.57
N GLY A 77 4.24 -3.97 14.28
CA GLY A 77 4.40 -2.93 13.26
C GLY A 77 4.20 -3.37 11.81
N LYS A 78 3.92 -4.66 11.54
CA LYS A 78 3.67 -5.12 10.16
C LYS A 78 2.71 -6.30 10.10
N ARG A 79 1.75 -6.23 9.19
CA ARG A 79 0.85 -7.33 8.83
C ARG A 79 0.89 -7.54 7.32
N GLU A 80 0.93 -8.79 6.90
CA GLU A 80 1.01 -9.18 5.49
C GLU A 80 0.00 -10.28 5.21
N ALA A 81 -0.77 -10.10 4.14
CA ALA A 81 -1.69 -11.10 3.63
C ALA A 81 -1.53 -11.29 2.12
N GLU A 82 -1.78 -12.52 1.68
CA GLU A 82 -2.02 -12.82 0.27
C GLU A 82 -3.52 -12.77 0.02
N LEU A 83 -3.91 -12.03 -1.02
CA LEU A 83 -5.27 -11.95 -1.50
C LEU A 83 -5.44 -12.74 -2.79
N GLU A 84 -6.50 -13.54 -2.85
CA GLU A 84 -6.93 -14.22 -4.07
C GLU A 84 -8.34 -13.75 -4.44
N GLY A 85 -8.52 -13.33 -5.67
CA GLY A 85 -9.80 -12.82 -6.17
C GLY A 85 -9.73 -12.44 -7.64
N LEU A 86 -10.87 -12.42 -8.32
CA LEU A 86 -10.96 -12.04 -9.75
C LEU A 86 -10.00 -12.82 -10.68
N GLY A 87 -9.65 -14.06 -10.31
CA GLY A 87 -8.72 -14.91 -11.09
C GLY A 87 -7.24 -14.53 -10.97
N ASP A 88 -6.89 -13.65 -10.03
CA ASP A 88 -5.52 -13.17 -9.81
C ASP A 88 -5.14 -13.30 -8.32
N LYS A 89 -3.87 -13.07 -8.01
CA LYS A 89 -3.34 -12.99 -6.64
C LYS A 89 -2.47 -11.77 -6.45
N MET A 90 -2.51 -11.20 -5.26
CA MET A 90 -1.65 -10.07 -4.91
C MET A 90 -1.30 -10.07 -3.44
N ARG A 91 -0.29 -9.28 -3.06
CA ARG A 91 0.09 -9.08 -1.66
C ARG A 91 -0.47 -7.77 -1.13
N LEU A 92 -1.01 -7.81 0.08
CA LEU A 92 -1.44 -6.63 0.82
C LEU A 92 -0.62 -6.53 2.10
N GLU A 93 0.01 -5.38 2.31
CA GLU A 93 0.82 -5.09 3.48
C GLU A 93 0.23 -3.90 4.24
N TRP A 94 0.11 -4.05 5.55
CA TRP A 94 -0.16 -2.96 6.47
C TRP A 94 1.11 -2.73 7.29
N VAL A 95 1.56 -1.50 7.33
CA VAL A 95 2.81 -1.11 7.99
C VAL A 95 2.54 0.05 8.94
N HIS A 96 3.01 -0.09 10.17
CA HIS A 96 3.08 1.03 11.10
C HIS A 96 4.35 1.80 10.76
N ASP A 97 4.18 3.09 10.51
CA ASP A 97 5.28 4.00 10.21
C ASP A 97 5.19 5.24 11.08
N SER A 98 6.33 5.87 11.30
CA SER A 98 6.39 7.15 11.98
C SER A 98 5.57 8.18 11.18
N PRO A 99 4.80 9.04 11.84
CA PRO A 99 4.06 10.11 11.16
C PRO A 99 4.98 11.24 10.65
N PHE A 100 6.32 11.05 10.64
CA PHE A 100 7.23 12.04 10.09
C PHE A 100 7.11 12.09 8.57
N ARG A 101 6.59 13.22 8.06
CA ARG A 101 6.40 13.52 6.64
C ARG A 101 6.74 14.97 6.40
N PHE A 102 7.27 15.28 5.21
CA PHE A 102 7.48 16.65 4.77
C PHE A 102 6.16 17.32 4.40
N PHE A 103 5.24 16.57 3.79
CA PHE A 103 3.93 17.07 3.36
C PHE A 103 2.79 16.17 3.88
N PRO A 104 1.57 16.73 4.07
CA PRO A 104 0.41 15.94 4.44
C PRO A 104 0.04 14.95 3.33
N PRO A 105 -0.48 13.75 3.67
CA PRO A 105 -1.07 12.85 2.68
C PRO A 105 -2.20 13.51 1.90
N GLN A 106 -2.28 13.18 0.62
CA GLN A 106 -3.22 13.76 -0.33
C GLN A 106 -4.42 12.84 -0.51
N ARG A 107 -5.62 13.43 -0.66
CA ARG A 107 -6.79 12.67 -1.10
C ARG A 107 -6.57 12.17 -2.51
N ASP A 108 -7.03 10.96 -2.78
CA ASP A 108 -6.99 10.33 -4.10
C ASP A 108 -8.27 9.54 -4.34
N GLU A 109 -8.83 9.62 -5.53
CA GLU A 109 -10.12 8.96 -5.83
C GLU A 109 -10.02 7.43 -5.85
N LEU A 110 -8.86 6.89 -6.23
CA LEU A 110 -8.64 5.45 -6.32
C LEU A 110 -8.10 4.89 -5.02
N PHE A 111 -7.19 5.62 -4.39
CA PHE A 111 -6.48 5.18 -3.19
C PHE A 111 -7.13 5.66 -1.89
N GLY A 112 -8.10 6.58 -1.94
CA GLY A 112 -8.65 7.27 -0.78
C GLY A 112 -7.70 8.34 -0.25
N TYR A 113 -6.55 7.91 0.27
CA TYR A 113 -5.43 8.78 0.64
C TYR A 113 -4.10 8.17 0.19
N VAL A 114 -3.19 9.01 -0.28
CA VAL A 114 -1.86 8.63 -0.76
C VAL A 114 -0.78 9.54 -0.18
N LEU A 115 0.41 8.99 0.05
CA LEU A 115 1.57 9.78 0.46
C LEU A 115 1.93 10.80 -0.64
N HIS A 116 2.35 11.99 -0.22
CA HIS A 116 2.73 13.06 -1.16
C HIS A 116 3.90 12.61 -2.07
N PRO A 117 3.94 13.00 -3.36
CA PRO A 117 4.97 12.56 -4.30
C PRO A 117 6.41 12.78 -3.84
N VAL A 118 6.69 13.90 -3.16
CA VAL A 118 8.03 14.19 -2.60
C VAL A 118 8.40 13.16 -1.53
N ASP A 119 7.48 12.87 -0.61
CA ASP A 119 7.69 11.89 0.45
C ASP A 119 7.82 10.46 -0.13
N LEU A 120 7.06 10.12 -1.19
CA LEU A 120 7.22 8.85 -1.92
C LEU A 120 8.64 8.71 -2.50
N ALA A 121 9.15 9.76 -3.14
CA ALA A 121 10.50 9.77 -3.70
C ALA A 121 11.58 9.68 -2.61
N THR A 122 11.39 10.36 -1.47
CA THR A 122 12.30 10.25 -0.33
C THR A 122 12.33 8.84 0.23
N ASN A 123 11.17 8.23 0.51
CA ASN A 123 11.09 6.84 0.99
C ASN A 123 11.78 5.87 0.02
N LYS A 124 11.60 6.10 -1.28
CA LYS A 124 12.25 5.31 -2.33
C LYS A 124 13.78 5.45 -2.32
N THR A 125 14.27 6.68 -2.18
CA THR A 125 15.71 6.98 -2.14
C THR A 125 16.35 6.34 -0.92
N SER A 126 15.71 6.42 0.24
CA SER A 126 16.18 5.76 1.47
C SER A 126 16.21 4.24 1.30
N ALA A 127 15.15 3.64 0.74
CA ALA A 127 15.13 2.21 0.46
C ALA A 127 16.26 1.78 -0.49
N ALA A 128 16.52 2.54 -1.57
CA ALA A 128 17.60 2.24 -2.51
C ALA A 128 19.01 2.36 -1.87
N ALA A 129 19.17 3.23 -0.87
CA ALA A 129 20.41 3.39 -0.14
C ALA A 129 20.66 2.20 0.83
N ASP A 130 19.59 1.70 1.46
CA ASP A 130 19.68 0.64 2.47
C ASP A 130 19.68 -0.78 1.90
N ARG A 131 19.04 -1.01 0.74
CA ARG A 131 18.94 -2.34 0.10
C ARG A 131 19.18 -2.28 -1.41
N ARG A 132 19.72 -3.36 -1.97
CA ARG A 132 20.02 -3.48 -3.41
C ARG A 132 18.95 -4.29 -4.14
N GLU A 133 17.78 -3.71 -4.35
CA GLU A 133 16.75 -4.31 -5.21
C GLU A 133 16.67 -3.58 -6.57
N PRO A 134 16.71 -4.30 -7.72
CA PRO A 134 16.67 -3.65 -9.04
C PRO A 134 15.48 -2.71 -9.27
N ARG A 135 14.33 -3.00 -8.64
CA ARG A 135 13.13 -2.16 -8.71
C ARG A 135 13.33 -0.78 -8.09
N ASP A 136 14.26 -0.65 -7.14
CA ASP A 136 14.50 0.62 -6.46
C ASP A 136 15.24 1.61 -7.35
N ILE A 137 16.15 1.14 -8.21
CA ILE A 137 16.84 1.98 -9.20
C ILE A 137 15.87 2.47 -10.27
N VAL A 138 15.01 1.60 -10.79
CA VAL A 138 14.01 1.98 -11.82
C VAL A 138 13.12 3.10 -11.31
N ASP A 139 12.57 2.96 -10.09
CA ASP A 139 11.70 3.96 -9.48
C ASP A 139 12.38 5.33 -9.22
N LEU A 140 13.72 5.39 -9.18
CA LEU A 140 14.46 6.64 -8.97
C LEU A 140 14.77 7.40 -10.25
N VAL A 141 14.77 6.72 -11.41
CA VAL A 141 15.25 7.28 -12.68
C VAL A 141 14.15 7.47 -13.73
N THR A 142 12.90 7.14 -13.38
CA THR A 142 11.71 7.25 -14.25
C THR A 142 10.61 7.98 -13.52
#